data_AF-A0A656G2C9-F1
#
_entry.id   AF-A0A656G2C9-F1
#
_cell.length_a   1.000
_cell.length_b   1.000
_cell.length_c   1.000
_cell.angle_alpha   90.00
_cell.angle_beta   90.00
_cell.angle_gamma   90.00
#
_symmetry.space_group_name_H-M   'P 1'
#
loop_
_entity.id
_entity.type
_entity.pdbx_description
1 polymer ?
#
loop_
_entity_poly.entity_id
_entity_poly.type
_entity_poly.pdbx_seq_one_letter_code
_entity_poly.pdbx_strand_id
1 'polypeptide(L)'
;MNAVAQGHTASTSAQPQPTVQHTTEALLQVRGVSLEYRTPERVVRATHQVSFEVDPADRFVLLGPSGCGKSTLLKAVAGFIRPSEGEIRLAGHQVTEPGPDRIVVFQEFDQLPPWKTVIENVMFPLLASRTLKRPEALERARYYLEKVGLSAFADAYPHTLSGGMKARVAIARA
;
A
#
# COMPACT_ATOMS: atom_id res chain seq x y z
N MET A 1 -48.49 -5.99 -48.51
CA MET A 1 -49.57 -6.53 -47.66
C MET A 1 -48.93 -7.19 -46.45
N ASN A 2 -49.53 -6.95 -45.30
CA ASN A 2 -48.90 -6.90 -43.97
C ASN A 2 -48.59 -8.27 -43.36
N ALA A 3 -47.53 -8.32 -42.55
CA ALA A 3 -47.52 -9.13 -41.33
C ALA A 3 -46.71 -8.39 -40.25
N VAL A 4 -47.30 -8.33 -39.07
CA VAL A 4 -47.07 -7.41 -37.94
C VAL A 4 -46.01 -7.97 -36.98
N ALA A 5 -45.28 -7.06 -36.33
CA ALA A 5 -44.29 -7.32 -35.28
C ALA A 5 -44.91 -7.58 -33.90
N GLN A 6 -44.27 -8.43 -33.08
CA GLN A 6 -44.17 -8.37 -31.60
C GLN A 6 -42.85 -9.07 -31.23
N GLY A 7 -41.85 -8.52 -30.55
CA GLY A 7 -41.84 -7.46 -29.54
C GLY A 7 -41.83 -8.09 -28.14
N HIS A 8 -40.68 -8.62 -27.67
CA HIS A 8 -40.47 -8.96 -26.27
C HIS A 8 -39.29 -8.14 -25.73
N THR A 9 -39.62 -6.94 -25.27
CA THR A 9 -38.82 -6.10 -24.39
C THR A 9 -39.01 -6.60 -22.95
N ALA A 10 -37.94 -7.12 -22.34
CA ALA A 10 -37.88 -7.28 -20.88
C ALA A 10 -37.07 -6.10 -20.32
N SER A 11 -37.79 -5.03 -20.01
CA SER A 11 -37.29 -3.88 -19.25
C SER A 11 -37.28 -4.27 -17.77
N THR A 12 -36.13 -4.62 -17.21
CA THR A 12 -35.97 -4.74 -15.76
C THR A 12 -35.28 -3.49 -15.24
N SER A 13 -36.08 -2.55 -14.74
CA SER A 13 -35.62 -1.40 -13.98
C SER A 13 -34.99 -1.87 -12.67
N ALA A 14 -33.66 -1.84 -12.60
CA ALA A 14 -32.94 -1.99 -11.34
C ALA A 14 -33.19 -0.75 -10.47
N GLN A 15 -33.86 -0.95 -9.33
CA GLN A 15 -34.02 0.10 -8.33
C GLN A 15 -32.64 0.45 -7.73
N PRO A 16 -32.34 1.74 -7.49
CA PRO A 16 -31.12 2.11 -6.80
C PRO A 16 -31.20 1.64 -5.34
N GLN A 17 -30.27 0.75 -4.95
CA GLN A 17 -30.08 0.37 -3.55
C GLN A 17 -29.61 1.59 -2.74
N PRO A 18 -30.06 1.75 -1.49
CA PRO A 18 -29.74 2.91 -0.66
C PRO A 18 -28.23 2.97 -0.39
N THR A 19 -27.61 4.09 -0.76
CA THR A 19 -26.24 4.44 -0.39
C THR A 19 -26.18 4.63 1.11
N VAL A 20 -25.49 3.71 1.79
CA VAL A 20 -25.17 3.85 3.21
C VAL A 20 -24.19 5.02 3.33
N GLN A 21 -24.68 6.17 3.78
CA GLN A 21 -23.85 7.32 4.11
C GLN A 21 -23.14 7.05 5.44
N HIS A 22 -21.91 6.55 5.39
CA HIS A 22 -21.02 6.60 6.54
C HIS A 22 -20.40 8.00 6.62
N THR A 23 -20.88 8.83 7.54
CA THR A 23 -20.22 10.08 7.97
C THR A 23 -19.00 9.79 8.84
N THR A 24 -18.14 8.89 8.39
CA THR A 24 -16.79 8.72 8.93
C THR A 24 -15.87 9.11 7.78
N GLU A 25 -15.06 10.14 7.97
CA GLU A 25 -14.12 10.57 6.94
C GLU A 25 -13.23 9.38 6.53
N ALA A 26 -13.19 9.08 5.23
CA ALA A 26 -12.42 7.95 4.71
C ALA A 26 -10.96 8.01 5.20
N LEU A 27 -10.40 6.85 5.56
CA LEU A 27 -9.05 6.78 6.12
C LEU A 27 -8.01 7.25 5.08
N LEU A 28 -8.14 6.82 3.83
CA LEU A 28 -7.30 7.26 2.73
C LEU A 28 -8.19 7.90 1.67
N GLN A 29 -7.82 9.12 1.25
CA GLN A 29 -8.48 9.83 0.15
C GLN A 29 -7.46 10.12 -0.94
N VAL A 30 -7.75 9.69 -2.16
CA VAL A 30 -6.99 10.01 -3.36
C VAL A 30 -7.91 10.82 -4.26
N ARG A 31 -7.52 12.06 -4.60
CA ARG A 31 -8.38 12.99 -5.33
C ARG A 31 -7.65 13.58 -6.52
N GLY A 32 -8.10 13.20 -7.72
CA GLY A 32 -7.60 13.75 -8.99
C GLY A 32 -6.11 13.52 -9.21
N VAL A 33 -5.54 12.43 -8.70
CA VAL A 33 -4.09 12.21 -8.71
C VAL A 33 -3.58 11.86 -10.09
N SER A 34 -2.68 12.70 -10.59
CA SER A 34 -1.85 12.44 -11.77
C SER A 34 -0.40 12.24 -11.33
N LEU A 35 0.26 11.21 -11.87
CA LEU A 35 1.65 10.87 -11.56
C LEU A 35 2.44 10.79 -12.85
N GLU A 36 3.59 11.46 -12.88
CA GLU A 36 4.46 11.55 -14.04
C GLU A 36 5.91 11.23 -13.66
N TYR A 37 6.56 10.44 -14.52
CA TYR A 37 8.01 10.29 -14.50
C TYR A 37 8.60 11.16 -15.59
N ARG A 38 9.49 12.08 -15.20
CA ARG A 38 10.15 12.99 -16.13
C ARG A 38 11.60 12.54 -16.32
N THR A 39 11.98 12.30 -17.55
CA THR A 39 13.39 12.19 -17.98
C THR A 39 13.71 13.38 -18.87
N PRO A 40 14.99 13.70 -19.14
CA PRO A 40 15.34 14.77 -20.08
C PRO A 40 14.70 14.60 -21.47
N GLU A 41 14.45 13.37 -21.89
CA GLU A 41 13.95 13.03 -23.24
C GLU A 41 12.42 12.91 -23.31
N ARG A 42 11.73 12.58 -22.20
CA ARG A 42 10.28 12.37 -22.21
C ARG A 42 9.61 12.51 -20.84
N VAL A 43 8.32 12.81 -20.88
CA VAL A 43 7.42 12.69 -19.73
C VAL A 43 6.53 11.46 -19.93
N VAL A 44 6.56 10.54 -18.97
CA VAL A 44 5.71 9.34 -18.94
C VAL A 44 4.67 9.50 -17.86
N ARG A 45 3.40 9.62 -18.25
CA ARG A 45 2.27 9.69 -17.32
C ARG A 45 1.90 8.28 -16.85
N ALA A 46 2.13 8.01 -15.57
CA ALA A 46 1.83 6.73 -14.93
C ALA A 46 0.36 6.63 -14.50
N THR A 47 -0.23 7.72 -14.03
CA THR A 47 -1.67 7.80 -13.69
C THR A 47 -2.23 9.15 -14.12
N HIS A 48 -3.54 9.22 -14.38
CA HIS A 48 -4.23 10.42 -14.83
C HIS A 48 -5.53 10.61 -14.06
N GLN A 49 -5.58 11.65 -13.22
CA GLN A 49 -6.75 12.05 -12.43
C GLN A 49 -7.46 10.91 -11.69
N VAL A 50 -6.69 10.01 -11.09
CA VAL A 50 -7.22 8.88 -10.32
C VAL A 50 -7.84 9.39 -9.02
N SER A 51 -9.07 8.94 -8.74
CA SER A 51 -9.77 9.25 -7.49
C SER A 51 -10.39 8.01 -6.88
N PHE A 52 -10.19 7.80 -5.58
CA PHE A 52 -10.84 6.75 -4.79
C PHE A 52 -10.67 7.05 -3.30
N GLU A 53 -11.50 6.41 -2.48
CA GLU A 53 -11.43 6.49 -1.03
C GLU A 53 -11.34 5.06 -0.46
N VAL A 54 -10.68 4.92 0.69
CA VAL A 54 -10.56 3.64 1.42
C VAL A 54 -10.94 3.90 2.87
N ASP A 55 -11.89 3.13 3.37
CA ASP A 55 -12.42 3.30 4.72
C ASP A 55 -11.56 2.56 5.76
N PRO A 56 -11.67 2.94 7.06
CA PRO A 56 -11.04 2.17 8.12
C PRO A 56 -11.44 0.69 8.07
N ALA A 57 -10.45 -0.20 8.24
CA ALA A 57 -10.60 -1.66 8.20
C ALA A 57 -10.92 -2.28 6.81
N ASP A 58 -10.86 -1.49 5.73
CA ASP A 58 -10.99 -2.02 4.38
C ASP A 58 -9.81 -2.90 3.95
N ARG A 59 -10.12 -3.84 3.07
CA ARG A 59 -9.14 -4.57 2.26
C ARG A 59 -9.26 -4.13 0.81
N PHE A 60 -8.57 -3.05 0.46
CA PHE A 60 -8.56 -2.52 -0.89
C PHE A 60 -7.54 -3.24 -1.78
N VAL A 61 -7.97 -3.69 -2.98
CA VAL A 61 -7.11 -4.40 -3.94
C VAL A 61 -7.07 -3.64 -5.25
N LEU A 62 -5.87 -3.21 -5.67
CA LEU A 62 -5.65 -2.53 -6.93
C LEU A 62 -5.21 -3.52 -8.03
N LEU A 63 -6.05 -3.70 -9.05
CA LEU A 63 -5.82 -4.62 -10.17
C LEU A 63 -5.64 -3.87 -11.49
N GLY A 64 -4.84 -4.45 -12.40
CA GLY A 64 -4.67 -3.93 -13.75
C GLY A 64 -3.40 -4.44 -14.43
N PRO A 65 -3.28 -4.28 -15.76
CA PRO A 65 -2.13 -4.77 -16.54
C PRO A 65 -0.78 -4.24 -16.05
N SER A 66 0.31 -4.91 -16.44
CA SER A 66 1.66 -4.36 -16.18
C SER A 66 1.80 -2.97 -16.80
N GLY A 67 2.44 -2.04 -16.08
CA GLY A 67 2.67 -0.67 -16.55
C GLY A 67 1.52 0.32 -16.35
N CYS A 68 0.33 -0.07 -15.86
CA CYS A 68 -0.79 0.86 -15.67
C CYS A 68 -0.68 1.81 -14.44
N GLY A 69 0.50 1.92 -13.82
CA GLY A 69 0.74 2.89 -12.74
C GLY A 69 0.42 2.44 -11.31
N LYS A 70 0.03 1.18 -11.09
CA LYS A 70 -0.32 0.66 -9.73
C LYS A 70 0.79 0.87 -8.70
N SER A 71 1.99 0.39 -9.02
CA SER A 71 3.14 0.51 -8.10
C SER A 71 3.54 1.98 -7.91
N THR A 72 3.35 2.83 -8.91
CA THR A 72 3.56 4.29 -8.80
C THR A 72 2.54 4.90 -7.85
N LEU A 73 1.27 4.53 -7.97
CA LEU A 73 0.20 5.01 -7.11
C LEU A 73 0.42 4.58 -5.65
N LEU A 74 0.79 3.32 -5.40
CA LEU A 74 1.14 2.86 -4.06
C LEU A 74 2.38 3.59 -3.50
N LYS A 75 3.38 3.89 -4.33
CA LYS A 75 4.53 4.72 -3.93
C LYS A 75 4.13 6.17 -3.62
N ALA A 76 3.13 6.72 -4.31
CA ALA A 76 2.61 8.05 -4.03
C ALA A 76 1.82 8.09 -2.72
N VAL A 77 0.97 7.08 -2.47
CA VAL A 77 0.30 6.89 -1.16
C VAL A 77 1.31 6.74 -0.03
N ALA A 78 2.45 6.10 -0.31
CA ALA A 78 3.55 5.99 0.64
C ALA A 78 4.31 7.32 0.89
N GLY A 79 4.06 8.36 0.08
CA GLY A 79 4.78 9.63 0.13
C GLY A 79 6.13 9.63 -0.60
N PHE A 80 6.50 8.56 -1.31
CA PHE A 80 7.76 8.48 -2.06
C PHE A 80 7.73 9.23 -3.41
N ILE A 81 6.54 9.44 -3.96
CA ILE A 81 6.34 10.15 -5.22
C ILE A 81 5.28 11.22 -5.01
N ARG A 82 5.64 12.48 -5.25
CA ARG A 82 4.69 13.58 -5.19
C ARG A 82 3.81 13.59 -6.46
N PRO A 83 2.48 13.68 -6.34
CA PRO A 83 1.60 13.91 -7.49
C PRO A 83 1.96 15.19 -8.24
N SER A 84 1.85 15.17 -9.57
CA SER A 84 1.94 16.39 -10.39
C SER A 84 0.64 17.19 -10.34
N GLU A 85 -0.49 16.51 -10.11
CA GLU A 85 -1.82 17.08 -9.91
C GLU A 85 -2.57 16.29 -8.85
N GLY A 86 -3.57 16.91 -8.23
CA GLY A 86 -4.40 16.29 -7.20
C GLY A 86 -3.72 16.21 -5.84
N GLU A 87 -4.35 15.49 -4.92
CA GLU A 87 -3.85 15.29 -3.57
C GLU A 87 -4.16 13.89 -3.02
N ILE A 88 -3.33 13.46 -2.06
CA ILE A 88 -3.52 12.26 -1.27
C ILE A 88 -3.60 12.67 0.19
N ARG A 89 -4.61 12.21 0.92
CA ARG A 89 -4.76 12.43 2.36
C ARG A 89 -4.88 11.10 3.11
N LEU A 90 -4.23 10.99 4.26
CA LEU A 90 -4.34 9.88 5.19
C LEU A 90 -4.80 10.41 6.54
N ALA A 91 -5.92 9.89 7.06
CA ALA A 91 -6.56 10.35 8.29
C ALA A 91 -6.71 11.89 8.34
N GLY A 92 -7.20 12.49 7.25
CA GLY A 92 -7.38 13.94 7.09
C GLY A 92 -6.11 14.75 6.79
N HIS A 93 -4.92 14.17 6.92
CA HIS A 93 -3.63 14.87 6.72
C HIS A 93 -3.09 14.64 5.31
N GLN A 94 -2.60 15.69 4.66
CA GLN A 94 -2.01 15.57 3.32
C GLN A 94 -0.70 14.77 3.36
N VAL A 95 -0.55 13.82 2.44
CA VAL A 95 0.68 13.04 2.27
C VAL A 95 1.63 13.78 1.34
N THR A 96 2.72 14.31 1.90
CA THR A 96 3.74 15.08 1.16
C THR A 96 5.11 14.40 1.10
N GLU A 97 5.42 13.57 2.09
CA GLU A 97 6.67 12.84 2.25
C GLU A 97 6.41 11.47 2.89
N PRO A 98 7.37 10.54 2.98
CA PRO A 98 7.22 9.29 3.72
C PRO A 98 7.14 9.52 5.24
N GLY A 99 6.39 8.68 5.97
CA GLY A 99 6.17 8.86 7.41
C GLY A 99 5.94 7.54 8.14
N PRO A 100 6.09 7.53 9.49
CA PRO A 100 5.95 6.32 10.32
C PRO A 100 4.49 5.87 10.50
N ASP A 101 3.53 6.66 10.03
CA ASP A 101 2.08 6.43 10.03
C ASP A 101 1.62 5.43 8.95
N ARG A 102 2.55 4.96 8.12
CA ARG A 102 2.27 4.07 6.99
C ARG A 102 3.39 3.07 6.79
N ILE A 103 2.99 1.86 6.40
CA ILE A 103 3.87 0.72 6.23
C ILE A 103 3.81 0.26 4.78
N VAL A 104 4.97 -0.01 4.19
CA VAL A 104 5.07 -0.49 2.81
C VAL A 104 5.90 -1.77 2.78
N VAL A 105 5.31 -2.81 2.21
CA VAL A 105 6.00 -4.06 1.89
C VAL A 105 6.17 -4.10 0.37
N PHE A 106 7.40 -4.21 -0.09
CA PHE A 106 7.69 -4.25 -1.52
C PHE A 106 7.58 -5.68 -2.06
N GLN A 107 7.62 -5.85 -3.38
CA GLN A 107 7.75 -7.18 -4.00
C GLN A 107 9.21 -7.60 -4.18
N GLU A 108 10.14 -6.65 -4.20
CA GLU A 108 11.56 -6.90 -4.47
C GLU A 108 12.27 -7.61 -3.31
N PHE A 109 13.28 -8.42 -3.64
CA PHE A 109 13.91 -9.37 -2.71
C PHE A 109 14.88 -8.73 -1.69
N ASP A 110 15.28 -7.47 -1.89
CA ASP A 110 16.30 -6.76 -1.09
C ASP A 110 15.71 -5.77 -0.09
N GLN A 111 14.54 -6.09 0.46
CA GLN A 111 13.85 -5.21 1.42
C GLN A 111 14.57 -5.09 2.75
N LEU A 112 15.42 -6.05 3.11
CA LEU A 112 16.09 -6.12 4.41
C LEU A 112 17.53 -5.62 4.26
N PRO A 113 17.96 -4.56 4.98
CA PRO A 113 19.37 -4.23 5.13
C PRO A 113 20.26 -5.49 5.29
N PRO A 114 21.10 -5.82 4.30
CA PRO A 114 21.79 -7.11 4.24
C PRO A 114 22.90 -7.25 5.29
N TRP A 115 23.39 -6.12 5.81
CA TRP A 115 24.39 -6.04 6.87
C TRP A 115 23.79 -6.08 8.29
N LYS A 116 22.48 -6.27 8.42
CA LYS A 116 21.79 -6.41 9.70
C LYS A 116 21.27 -7.82 9.87
N THR A 117 21.28 -8.34 11.10
CA THR A 117 20.60 -9.60 11.40
C THR A 117 19.08 -9.45 11.29
N VAL A 118 18.34 -10.56 11.33
CA VAL A 118 16.86 -10.56 11.29
C VAL A 118 16.28 -9.71 12.42
N ILE A 119 16.75 -9.88 13.66
CA ILE A 119 16.26 -9.10 14.79
C ILE A 119 16.59 -7.62 14.63
N GLU A 120 17.78 -7.28 14.13
CA GLU A 120 18.16 -5.90 13.86
C GLU A 120 17.34 -5.26 12.74
N ASN A 121 16.95 -6.04 11.74
CA ASN A 121 16.05 -5.60 10.68
C ASN A 121 14.67 -5.25 11.25
N VAL A 122 14.12 -6.07 12.15
CA VAL A 122 12.81 -5.81 12.79
C VAL A 122 12.88 -4.64 13.78
N MET A 123 13.98 -4.49 14.51
CA MET A 123 14.19 -3.35 15.41
C MET A 123 14.40 -2.03 14.66
N PHE A 124 14.93 -2.07 13.44
CA PHE A 124 15.37 -0.90 12.69
C PHE A 124 14.34 0.24 12.63
N PRO A 125 13.08 0.05 12.18
CA PRO A 125 12.10 1.14 12.11
C PRO A 125 11.69 1.67 13.49
N LEU A 126 11.65 0.82 14.52
CA LEU A 126 11.33 1.21 15.90
C LEU A 126 12.39 2.18 16.47
N LEU A 127 13.65 1.95 16.13
CA LEU A 127 14.77 2.82 16.50
C LEU A 127 14.85 4.07 15.61
N ALA A 128 14.66 3.91 14.29
CA ALA A 128 14.75 4.99 13.32
C ALA A 128 13.65 6.05 13.50
N SER A 129 12.43 5.62 13.87
CA SER A 129 11.32 6.53 14.22
C SER A 129 11.52 7.27 15.53
N ARG A 130 12.54 6.91 16.34
CA ARG A 130 12.83 7.45 17.68
C ARG A 130 11.68 7.26 18.68
N THR A 131 10.77 6.33 18.40
CA THR A 131 9.61 6.05 19.24
C THR A 131 9.98 5.18 20.44
N LEU A 132 10.92 4.26 20.29
CA LEU A 132 11.31 3.30 21.32
C LEU A 132 12.82 3.29 21.58
N LYS A 133 13.19 2.98 22.82
CA LYS A 133 14.58 2.69 23.18
C LYS A 133 14.95 1.25 22.81
N ARG A 134 16.26 0.97 22.73
CA ARG A 134 16.77 -0.35 22.32
C ARG A 134 16.18 -1.54 23.10
N PRO A 135 16.02 -1.50 24.45
CA PRO A 135 15.44 -2.63 25.17
C PRO A 135 14.00 -2.93 24.75
N GLU A 136 13.16 -1.89 24.64
CA GLU A 136 11.75 -2.01 24.24
C GLU A 136 11.61 -2.47 22.78
N ALA A 137 12.45 -1.93 21.89
CA ALA A 137 12.49 -2.33 20.49
C ALA A 137 12.88 -3.81 20.35
N LEU A 138 13.82 -4.31 21.16
CA LEU A 138 14.23 -5.72 21.15
C LEU A 138 13.11 -6.64 21.62
N GLU A 139 12.41 -6.29 22.69
CA GLU A 139 11.27 -7.04 23.20
C GLU A 139 10.16 -7.12 22.13
N ARG A 140 9.81 -5.99 21.52
CA ARG A 140 8.80 -5.93 20.47
C ARG A 140 9.21 -6.72 19.23
N ALA A 141 10.47 -6.63 18.83
CA ALA A 141 10.99 -7.36 17.69
C ALA A 141 10.95 -8.89 17.92
N ARG A 142 11.29 -9.37 19.12
CA ARG A 142 11.16 -10.78 19.49
C ARG A 142 9.71 -11.26 19.40
N TYR A 143 8.79 -10.48 19.95
CA TYR A 143 7.35 -10.78 19.88
C TYR A 143 6.85 -10.94 18.44
N TYR A 144 7.21 -10.04 17.52
CA TYR A 144 6.79 -10.16 16.12
C TYR A 144 7.50 -11.27 15.37
N LEU A 145 8.78 -11.55 15.67
CA LEU A 145 9.47 -12.72 15.11
C LEU A 145 8.83 -14.03 15.51
N GLU A 146 8.33 -14.14 16.74
CA GLU A 146 7.56 -15.28 17.21
C GLU A 146 6.26 -15.43 16.43
N LYS A 147 5.51 -14.35 16.24
CA LYS A 147 4.25 -14.35 15.47
C LYS A 147 4.42 -14.82 14.03
N VAL A 148 5.55 -14.51 13.40
CA VAL A 148 5.84 -14.98 12.04
C VAL A 148 6.61 -16.31 12.00
N GLY A 149 6.89 -16.93 13.16
CA GLY A 149 7.53 -18.23 13.29
C GLY A 149 9.01 -18.24 12.90
N LEU A 150 9.75 -17.17 13.22
CA LEU A 150 11.17 -17.00 12.85
C LEU A 150 12.09 -16.68 14.04
N SER A 151 11.66 -16.92 15.28
CA SER A 151 12.48 -16.68 16.48
C SER A 151 13.86 -17.36 16.43
N ALA A 152 13.93 -18.59 15.90
CA ALA A 152 15.19 -19.34 15.78
C ALA A 152 16.19 -18.73 14.77
N PHE A 153 15.75 -17.79 13.92
CA PHE A 153 16.58 -17.12 12.92
C PHE A 153 16.89 -15.67 13.30
N ALA A 154 16.64 -15.26 14.55
CA ALA A 154 16.83 -13.88 15.01
C ALA A 154 18.23 -13.32 14.70
N ASP A 155 19.27 -14.15 14.85
CA ASP A 155 20.66 -13.75 14.63
C ASP A 155 21.17 -14.06 13.21
N ALA A 156 20.33 -14.63 12.35
CA ALA A 156 20.67 -14.91 10.97
C ALA A 156 20.73 -13.63 10.13
N TYR A 157 21.50 -13.64 9.04
CA TYR A 157 21.54 -12.55 8.07
C TYR A 157 20.59 -12.82 6.89
N PRO A 158 20.05 -11.78 6.22
CA PRO A 158 19.08 -11.97 5.14
C PRO A 158 19.51 -12.93 4.03
N HIS A 159 20.79 -12.99 3.68
CA HIS A 159 21.30 -13.86 2.61
C HIS A 159 21.20 -15.36 2.95
N THR A 160 21.04 -15.74 4.21
CA THR A 160 20.86 -17.14 4.63
C THR A 160 19.39 -17.58 4.64
N LEU A 161 18.46 -16.65 4.37
CA LEU A 161 17.02 -16.90 4.41
C LEU A 161 16.46 -17.25 3.02
N SER A 162 15.49 -18.17 3.00
CA SER A 162 14.65 -18.35 1.81
C SER A 162 13.83 -17.09 1.49
N GLY A 163 13.36 -16.94 0.25
CA GLY A 163 12.52 -15.81 -0.14
C GLY A 163 11.25 -15.65 0.71
N GLY A 164 10.58 -16.75 1.05
CA GLY A 164 9.41 -16.74 1.92
C GLY A 164 9.72 -16.35 3.36
N MET A 165 10.91 -16.69 3.86
CA MET A 165 11.38 -16.21 5.17
C MET A 165 11.65 -14.71 5.12
N LYS A 166 12.32 -14.19 4.07
CA LYS A 166 12.55 -12.75 3.89
C LYS A 166 11.23 -11.98 3.85
N ALA A 167 10.22 -12.47 3.14
CA ALA A 167 8.89 -11.85 3.08
C ALA A 167 8.24 -11.78 4.48
N ARG A 168 8.32 -12.87 5.27
CA ARG A 168 7.82 -12.88 6.66
C ARG A 168 8.59 -11.94 7.59
N VAL A 169 9.91 -11.83 7.45
CA VAL A 169 10.71 -10.84 8.20
C VAL A 169 10.33 -9.42 7.79
N ALA A 170 10.11 -9.16 6.49
CA ALA A 170 9.65 -7.86 6.02
C ALA A 170 8.28 -7.48 6.61
N ILE A 171 7.36 -8.45 6.74
CA ILE A 171 6.07 -8.28 7.44
C ILE A 171 6.26 -8.03 8.94
N ALA A 172 7.15 -8.77 9.61
CA ALA A 172 7.40 -8.57 11.04
C ALA A 172 8.03 -7.20 11.36
N ARG A 173 8.82 -6.67 10.42
CA ARG A 173 9.43 -5.34 10.50
C ARG A 173 8.43 -4.22 10.24
N ALA A 174 7.51 -4.47 9.31
CA ALA A 174 6.47 -3.56 8.85
C ALA A 174 5.60 -3.13 10.02
#